data_AF-A0A8D0HIF3-F1
#
_entry.id   AF-A0A8D0HIF3-F1
#
_cell.length_a   1.000
_cell.length_b   1.000
_cell.length_c   1.000
_cell.angle_alpha   90.00
_cell.angle_beta   90.00
_cell.angle_gamma   90.00
#
_symmetry.space_group_name_H-M   'P 1'
#
loop_
_entity.id
_entity.type
_entity.pdbx_description
1 polymer ?
#
loop_
_entity_poly.entity_id
_entity_poly.type
_entity_poly.pdbx_seq_one_letter_code
_entity_poly.pdbx_strand_id
1 'polypeptide(L)'
;MRQGQLDPLPTPRRVNAATTLWAGGESSPNNPIPTVGKPGGPHLKSPHALGWAKELSIGQVLAPTPPNPPDDSPPPPAPFEHRIVSVRQTELTAFYSVCQHEVLGGGRFGQVHKCTEKTTGLSLAAKIIKVKGAKEREEVKNDISIMNQLNHVNLIQLYDAFECKNNLTLIMEYVDGGELFDRITDENYHLTELDAILFTKQICEGVHYLHQRYILHLDLKPENILCVNYTGNQIKIIDFGLARRYKPREKLKVNFGTPEFLAPEVVNYDFVSFPTDMWSVGVITYMLLSGLSPFLGETDTETMNYIVNCSWDFDAEAFEQLSEEAKDFVSKLLVKEKSGRTSAAQCLKHEWLNDLPSKAKKSKARLKSQLLLQSYLAHRKWKVRIFLRKFPCSLL
;
A
#
# COMPACT_ATOMS: atom_id res chain seq x y z
N MET A 1 -15.40 -41.63 -40.86
CA MET A 1 -16.80 -41.18 -40.75
C MET A 1 -17.03 -40.55 -39.39
N ARG A 2 -17.74 -39.40 -39.41
CA ARG A 2 -18.33 -38.63 -38.31
C ARG A 2 -17.41 -37.73 -37.47
N GLN A 3 -17.40 -36.48 -37.92
CA GLN A 3 -17.18 -35.24 -37.17
C GLN A 3 -18.22 -35.09 -36.05
N GLY A 4 -17.81 -34.53 -34.92
CA GLY A 4 -18.69 -33.95 -33.90
C GLY A 4 -18.50 -32.44 -33.88
N GLN A 5 -19.53 -31.71 -34.30
CA GLN A 5 -19.64 -30.25 -34.16
C GLN A 5 -19.85 -29.88 -32.68
N LEU A 6 -19.16 -28.84 -32.21
CA LEU A 6 -19.46 -28.15 -30.97
C LEU A 6 -20.08 -26.79 -31.33
N ASP A 7 -21.27 -26.53 -30.80
CA ASP A 7 -22.03 -25.30 -30.99
C ASP A 7 -21.35 -24.07 -30.35
N PRO A 8 -21.47 -22.87 -30.93
CA PRO A 8 -20.91 -21.65 -30.36
C PRO A 8 -21.78 -21.07 -29.22
N LEU A 9 -21.10 -20.63 -28.15
CA LEU A 9 -21.67 -19.92 -27.00
C LEU A 9 -22.23 -18.52 -27.40
N PRO A 10 -23.29 -18.04 -26.73
CA PRO A 10 -23.95 -16.78 -27.08
C PRO A 10 -23.18 -15.54 -26.58
N THR A 11 -23.20 -14.49 -27.40
CA THR A 11 -22.68 -13.15 -27.11
C THR A 11 -23.55 -12.40 -26.09
N PRO A 12 -22.97 -11.65 -25.12
CA PRO A 12 -23.74 -10.78 -24.26
C PRO A 12 -24.11 -9.46 -24.98
N ARG A 13 -25.41 -9.13 -24.96
CA ARG A 13 -25.96 -7.87 -25.45
C ARG A 13 -25.54 -6.70 -24.56
N ARG A 14 -25.10 -5.61 -25.20
CA ARG A 14 -25.01 -4.26 -24.61
C ARG A 14 -26.41 -3.76 -24.21
N VAL A 15 -26.52 -3.12 -23.05
CA VAL A 15 -27.66 -2.23 -22.76
C VAL A 15 -27.11 -0.91 -22.23
N ASN A 16 -27.45 0.16 -22.96
CA ASN A 16 -27.13 1.55 -22.66
C ASN A 16 -28.17 2.18 -21.73
N ALA A 17 -27.80 3.34 -21.20
CA ALA A 17 -28.40 4.12 -20.14
C ALA A 17 -29.79 4.73 -20.39
N ALA A 18 -30.36 5.16 -19.26
CA ALA A 18 -31.14 6.38 -19.01
C ALA A 18 -32.67 6.40 -19.18
N THR A 19 -33.28 7.16 -18.25
CA THR A 19 -34.46 8.04 -18.37
C THR A 19 -35.81 7.56 -17.78
N THR A 20 -36.08 8.04 -16.55
CA THR A 20 -37.23 8.89 -16.09
C THR A 20 -38.69 8.39 -16.11
N LEU A 21 -39.38 8.63 -14.97
CA LEU A 21 -40.75 9.17 -14.74
C LEU A 21 -41.44 8.41 -13.57
N TRP A 22 -41.70 9.01 -12.38
CA TRP A 22 -42.67 10.06 -11.95
C TRP A 22 -44.01 9.52 -11.40
N ALA A 23 -44.57 10.35 -10.49
CA ALA A 23 -45.86 10.29 -9.77
C ALA A 23 -45.94 9.37 -8.54
N GLY A 24 -46.43 9.79 -7.37
CA GLY A 24 -47.00 11.06 -6.86
C GLY A 24 -46.96 10.99 -5.31
N GLY A 25 -46.82 12.10 -4.56
CA GLY A 25 -47.88 13.08 -4.25
C GLY A 25 -48.75 12.52 -3.11
N GLU A 26 -49.10 13.17 -1.99
CA GLU A 26 -49.14 14.56 -1.50
C GLU A 26 -49.13 14.45 0.06
N SER A 27 -48.78 15.43 0.89
CA SER A 27 -49.50 16.69 1.07
C SER A 27 -48.82 17.52 2.19
N SER A 28 -48.66 18.81 1.90
CA SER A 28 -48.36 19.97 2.77
C SER A 28 -49.56 20.28 3.70
N PRO A 29 -49.76 21.47 4.35
CA PRO A 29 -48.98 22.71 4.35
C PRO A 29 -48.91 23.49 5.69
N ASN A 30 -48.03 24.51 5.79
CA ASN A 30 -48.45 25.92 5.88
C ASN A 30 -47.28 26.91 6.08
N ASN A 31 -47.25 27.87 5.17
CA ASN A 31 -46.53 29.16 5.08
C ASN A 31 -47.11 30.19 6.10
N PRO A 32 -46.75 31.51 6.16
CA PRO A 32 -45.89 32.32 5.26
C PRO A 32 -44.93 33.36 5.93
N ILE A 33 -44.10 34.00 5.09
CA ILE A 33 -43.44 35.33 5.24
C ILE A 33 -44.31 36.34 4.45
N PRO A 34 -44.47 37.66 4.77
CA PRO A 34 -43.59 38.69 4.17
C PRO A 34 -43.47 40.12 4.82
N THR A 35 -42.42 40.83 4.38
CA THR A 35 -42.33 42.25 3.92
C THR A 35 -42.01 43.48 4.83
N VAL A 36 -40.90 44.15 4.44
CA VAL A 36 -40.71 45.61 4.08
C VAL A 36 -40.56 46.69 5.16
N GLY A 37 -39.49 47.51 5.03
CA GLY A 37 -39.45 48.92 5.48
C GLY A 37 -38.07 49.56 5.72
N LYS A 38 -37.61 50.44 4.81
CA LYS A 38 -36.68 51.60 5.06
C LYS A 38 -37.55 52.83 5.44
N PRO A 39 -37.08 54.03 5.92
CA PRO A 39 -35.81 54.74 5.61
C PRO A 39 -35.20 55.67 6.73
N GLY A 40 -34.10 56.38 6.43
CA GLY A 40 -33.69 57.64 7.11
C GLY A 40 -32.17 57.92 7.25
N GLY A 41 -31.62 58.89 6.49
CA GLY A 41 -30.32 59.56 6.74
C GLY A 41 -30.51 60.87 7.55
N PRO A 42 -29.62 61.92 7.53
CA PRO A 42 -28.37 62.12 6.76
C PRO A 42 -27.20 62.87 7.51
N HIS A 43 -26.14 63.22 6.75
CA HIS A 43 -25.07 64.24 6.97
C HIS A 43 -23.83 63.85 7.82
N LEU A 44 -22.56 64.08 7.42
CA LEU A 44 -21.96 65.32 6.90
C LEU A 44 -20.60 65.09 6.16
N LYS A 45 -20.49 65.63 4.93
CA LYS A 45 -19.38 66.29 4.18
C LYS A 45 -17.88 65.89 4.36
N SER A 46 -17.33 65.36 3.24
CA SER A 46 -16.14 65.70 2.40
C SER A 46 -15.03 66.68 2.91
N PRO A 47 -13.85 66.87 2.24
CA PRO A 47 -13.47 66.47 0.86
C PRO A 47 -12.01 66.00 0.61
N HIS A 48 -11.77 65.37 -0.54
CA HIS A 48 -10.88 65.92 -1.57
C HIS A 48 -11.05 65.14 -2.88
N ALA A 49 -11.39 65.88 -3.93
CA ALA A 49 -11.47 65.43 -5.30
C ALA A 49 -10.20 65.84 -6.05
N LEU A 50 -9.75 65.00 -6.98
CA LEU A 50 -9.17 65.37 -8.27
C LEU A 50 -8.97 64.07 -9.08
N GLY A 51 -9.72 63.94 -10.18
CA GLY A 51 -9.67 62.78 -11.07
C GLY A 51 -8.73 62.98 -12.26
N TRP A 52 -8.39 61.89 -12.93
CA TRP A 52 -8.77 61.63 -14.32
C TRP A 52 -8.47 60.16 -14.69
N ALA A 53 -9.30 59.63 -15.58
CA ALA A 53 -9.37 58.24 -16.01
C ALA A 53 -8.09 57.72 -16.69
N LYS A 54 -7.80 56.43 -16.53
CA LYS A 54 -7.31 55.56 -17.62
C LYS A 54 -7.36 54.06 -17.27
N GLU A 55 -7.90 53.33 -18.24
CA GLU A 55 -7.59 51.94 -18.65
C GLU A 55 -7.84 50.77 -17.69
N LEU A 56 -8.90 50.03 -18.04
CA LEU A 56 -9.08 48.61 -17.76
C LEU A 56 -7.85 47.82 -18.24
N SER A 57 -7.03 47.34 -17.31
CA SER A 57 -6.02 46.31 -17.57
C SER A 57 -6.64 44.93 -17.36
N ILE A 58 -6.60 44.14 -18.43
CA ILE A 58 -7.00 42.75 -18.51
C ILE A 58 -6.01 41.89 -17.71
N GLY A 59 -6.55 41.07 -16.80
CA GLY A 59 -5.99 39.79 -16.35
C GLY A 59 -4.50 39.74 -15.99
N GLN A 60 -4.14 40.06 -14.75
CA GLN A 60 -2.95 39.47 -14.15
C GLN A 60 -3.22 37.98 -13.91
N VAL A 61 -2.70 37.14 -14.82
CA VAL A 61 -2.47 35.72 -14.55
C VAL A 61 -1.51 35.66 -13.37
N LEU A 62 -2.01 35.24 -12.21
CA LEU A 62 -1.16 34.91 -11.06
C LEU A 62 -0.12 33.89 -11.56
N ALA A 63 1.16 34.24 -11.47
CA ALA A 63 2.23 33.29 -11.75
C ALA A 63 1.98 32.03 -10.90
N PRO A 64 2.13 30.82 -11.46
CA PRO A 64 1.99 29.60 -10.68
C PRO A 64 2.96 29.69 -9.50
N THR A 65 2.42 29.60 -8.29
CA THR A 65 3.22 29.43 -7.08
C THR A 65 4.19 28.28 -7.33
N PRO A 66 5.48 28.42 -7.00
CA PRO A 66 6.42 27.31 -7.12
C PRO A 66 5.82 26.10 -6.40
N PRO A 67 5.90 24.89 -6.98
CA PRO A 67 5.42 23.70 -6.30
C PRO A 67 6.12 23.65 -4.94
N ASN A 68 5.35 23.37 -3.88
CA ASN A 68 5.91 23.11 -2.57
C ASN A 68 7.03 22.07 -2.73
N PRO A 69 8.15 22.22 -1.98
CA PRO A 69 9.21 21.22 -2.03
C PRO A 69 8.63 19.83 -1.79
N PRO A 70 9.14 18.79 -2.47
CA PRO A 70 8.68 17.42 -2.25
C PRO A 70 8.82 17.08 -0.77
N ASP A 71 7.72 16.63 -0.16
CA ASP A 71 7.69 16.20 1.23
C ASP A 71 8.38 14.84 1.37
N ASP A 72 9.69 14.89 1.59
CA ASP A 72 10.56 13.76 1.90
C ASP A 72 10.73 13.59 3.42
N SER A 73 9.77 14.09 4.22
CA SER A 73 9.82 13.91 5.66
C SER A 73 9.57 12.44 6.01
N PRO A 74 10.35 11.87 6.95
CA PRO A 74 10.11 10.52 7.43
C PRO A 74 8.71 10.43 8.03
N PRO A 75 8.06 9.25 7.99
CA PRO A 75 6.80 9.05 8.69
C PRO A 75 6.93 9.42 10.17
N PRO A 76 5.84 9.90 10.79
CA PRO A 76 5.83 10.09 12.23
C PRO A 76 6.15 8.76 12.94
N PRO A 77 6.85 8.80 14.07
CA PRO A 77 7.01 7.62 14.92
C PRO A 77 5.64 7.10 15.36
N ALA A 78 5.59 5.85 15.81
CA ALA A 78 4.39 5.30 16.42
C ALA A 78 3.91 6.19 17.58
N PRO A 79 2.59 6.22 17.88
CA PRO A 79 2.03 7.05 18.96
C PRO A 79 2.39 6.57 20.38
N PHE A 80 3.43 5.74 20.50
CA PHE A 80 3.96 5.16 21.72
C PHE A 80 5.46 4.91 21.57
N GLU A 81 6.20 4.93 22.68
CA GLU A 81 7.62 4.56 22.70
C GLU A 81 7.81 3.08 22.34
N HIS A 82 8.95 2.74 21.73
CA HIS A 82 9.30 1.35 21.41
C HIS A 82 9.27 0.45 22.65
N ARG A 83 8.69 -0.76 22.52
CA ARG A 83 8.43 -1.67 23.64
C ARG A 83 9.09 -3.02 23.42
N ILE A 84 9.63 -3.60 24.49
CA ILE A 84 10.02 -5.01 24.51
C ILE A 84 8.85 -5.82 25.06
N VAL A 85 8.14 -6.48 24.16
CA VAL A 85 6.87 -7.16 24.45
C VAL A 85 7.11 -8.61 24.87
N SER A 86 6.58 -8.96 26.03
CA SER A 86 6.46 -10.35 26.49
C SER A 86 5.03 -10.85 26.31
N VAL A 87 4.87 -12.12 25.95
CA VAL A 87 3.54 -12.72 25.80
C VAL A 87 2.84 -12.90 27.15
N ARG A 88 1.63 -12.35 27.26
CA ARG A 88 0.80 -12.39 28.47
C ARG A 88 -0.23 -13.51 28.37
N GLN A 89 -0.46 -14.24 29.46
CA GLN A 89 -1.46 -15.32 29.55
C GLN A 89 -2.80 -14.87 30.20
N THR A 90 -3.00 -13.57 30.32
CA THR A 90 -4.25 -12.98 30.85
C THR A 90 -5.26 -12.74 29.74
N GLU A 91 -6.53 -12.55 30.09
CA GLU A 91 -7.58 -12.21 29.13
C GLU A 91 -7.32 -10.85 28.47
N LEU A 92 -7.27 -10.83 27.12
CA LEU A 92 -7.09 -9.61 26.31
C LEU A 92 -8.16 -8.55 26.62
N THR A 93 -9.39 -9.00 26.82
CA THR A 93 -10.57 -8.16 27.06
C THR A 93 -10.50 -7.39 28.38
N ALA A 94 -9.60 -7.75 29.30
CA ALA A 94 -9.35 -6.96 30.51
C ALA A 94 -8.66 -5.62 30.18
N PHE A 95 -7.88 -5.54 29.10
CA PHE A 95 -7.04 -4.39 28.76
C PHE A 95 -7.48 -3.65 27.49
N TYR A 96 -8.06 -4.38 26.52
CA TYR A 96 -8.41 -3.83 25.21
C TYR A 96 -9.86 -4.12 24.85
N SER A 97 -10.47 -3.19 24.12
CA SER A 97 -11.76 -3.37 23.45
C SER A 97 -11.50 -3.61 21.96
N VAL A 98 -11.79 -4.83 21.47
CA VAL A 98 -11.58 -5.19 20.05
C VAL A 98 -12.89 -4.98 19.27
N CYS A 99 -12.83 -4.19 18.21
CA CYS A 99 -13.98 -3.87 17.35
C CYS A 99 -14.21 -4.99 16.33
N GLN A 100 -14.96 -6.03 16.68
CA GLN A 100 -15.20 -7.21 15.84
C GLN A 100 -15.79 -6.92 14.44
N HIS A 101 -16.51 -5.80 14.30
CA HIS A 101 -17.09 -5.35 13.04
C HIS A 101 -16.15 -4.49 12.17
N GLU A 102 -15.00 -4.06 12.69
CA GLU A 102 -14.05 -3.18 12.01
C GLU A 102 -12.78 -3.96 11.67
N VAL A 103 -12.91 -4.82 10.65
CA VAL A 103 -11.82 -5.63 10.12
C VAL A 103 -10.94 -4.76 9.24
N LEU A 104 -9.68 -4.59 9.64
CA LEU A 104 -8.68 -3.81 8.92
C LEU A 104 -7.99 -4.63 7.82
N GLY A 105 -7.95 -5.94 8.01
CA GLY A 105 -7.35 -6.87 7.05
C GLY A 105 -7.50 -8.32 7.49
N GLY A 106 -7.21 -9.23 6.57
CA GLY A 106 -7.27 -10.66 6.85
C GLY A 106 -6.46 -11.44 5.83
N GLY A 107 -5.63 -12.36 6.32
CA GLY A 107 -4.75 -13.16 5.46
C GLY A 107 -4.42 -14.51 6.06
N ARG A 108 -3.39 -15.15 5.50
CA ARG A 108 -2.88 -16.46 5.93
C ARG A 108 -2.59 -16.51 7.44
N PHE A 109 -2.13 -15.39 7.99
CA PHE A 109 -1.65 -15.28 9.38
C PHE A 109 -2.73 -14.81 10.36
N GLY A 110 -4.00 -14.72 9.95
CA GLY A 110 -5.11 -14.34 10.84
C GLY A 110 -5.86 -13.08 10.41
N GLN A 111 -6.76 -12.63 11.27
CA GLN A 111 -7.57 -11.43 11.06
C GLN A 111 -7.03 -10.27 11.89
N VAL A 112 -7.05 -9.08 11.30
CA VAL A 112 -6.65 -7.83 11.95
C VAL A 112 -7.89 -6.99 12.19
N HIS A 113 -8.11 -6.62 13.44
CA HIS A 113 -9.24 -5.79 13.88
C HIS A 113 -8.71 -4.50 14.49
N LYS A 114 -9.46 -3.41 14.39
CA LYS A 114 -9.17 -2.24 15.21
C LYS A 114 -9.47 -2.55 16.68
N CYS A 115 -8.65 -2.00 17.57
CA CYS A 115 -8.88 -2.10 19.00
C CYS A 115 -8.49 -0.81 19.72
N THR A 116 -8.96 -0.68 20.96
CA THR A 116 -8.67 0.48 21.80
C THR A 116 -8.17 0.02 23.16
N GLU A 117 -7.05 0.57 23.62
CA GLU A 117 -6.57 0.36 24.99
C GLU A 117 -7.51 1.07 25.98
N LYS A 118 -8.05 0.34 26.96
CA LYS A 118 -9.10 0.85 27.86
C LYS A 118 -8.63 1.96 28.80
N THR A 119 -7.35 1.95 29.17
CA THR A 119 -6.79 2.90 30.14
C THR A 119 -6.50 4.26 29.53
N THR A 120 -6.02 4.30 28.29
CA THR A 120 -5.57 5.53 27.61
C THR A 120 -6.51 6.00 26.51
N GLY A 121 -7.36 5.11 25.98
CA GLY A 121 -8.14 5.36 24.77
C GLY A 121 -7.33 5.28 23.48
N LEU A 122 -6.08 4.80 23.52
CA LEU A 122 -5.21 4.72 22.35
C LEU A 122 -5.76 3.70 21.33
N SER A 123 -5.88 4.14 20.08
CA SER A 123 -6.29 3.28 18.95
C SER A 123 -5.12 2.46 18.43
N LEU A 124 -5.34 1.15 18.30
CA LEU A 124 -4.34 0.12 17.99
C LEU A 124 -4.95 -0.93 17.04
N ALA A 125 -4.12 -1.82 16.49
CA ALA A 125 -4.56 -2.95 15.69
C ALA A 125 -4.32 -4.28 16.43
N ALA A 126 -5.30 -5.17 16.43
CA ALA A 126 -5.22 -6.51 17.02
C ALA A 126 -5.18 -7.58 15.92
N LYS A 127 -4.00 -8.18 15.69
CA LYS A 127 -3.82 -9.33 14.79
C LYS A 127 -4.03 -10.63 15.56
N ILE A 128 -5.15 -11.30 15.29
CA ILE A 128 -5.55 -12.55 15.94
C ILE A 128 -5.11 -13.74 15.08
N ILE A 129 -4.12 -14.48 15.57
CA ILE A 129 -3.47 -15.60 14.89
C ILE A 129 -3.96 -16.90 15.52
N LYS A 130 -4.64 -17.74 14.72
CA LYS A 130 -5.05 -19.08 15.15
C LYS A 130 -3.85 -20.00 15.16
N VAL A 131 -3.63 -20.73 16.25
CA VAL A 131 -2.52 -21.67 16.40
C VAL A 131 -3.04 -23.07 16.72
N LYS A 132 -2.61 -24.07 15.96
CA LYS A 132 -3.08 -25.47 16.06
C LYS A 132 -2.21 -26.35 16.95
N GLY A 133 -1.06 -25.85 17.41
CA GLY A 133 -0.14 -26.63 18.25
C GLY A 133 1.05 -25.82 18.75
N ALA A 134 1.93 -26.49 19.49
CA ALA A 134 3.11 -25.87 20.10
C ALA A 134 4.08 -25.29 19.06
N LYS A 135 4.22 -25.94 17.90
CA LYS A 135 5.13 -25.49 16.84
C LYS A 135 4.71 -24.13 16.26
N GLU A 136 3.48 -23.99 15.78
CA GLU A 136 2.96 -22.71 15.24
C GLU A 136 2.98 -21.61 16.30
N ARG A 137 2.72 -21.97 17.56
CA ARG A 137 2.81 -21.04 18.69
C ARG A 137 4.23 -20.52 18.88
N GLU A 138 5.23 -21.38 18.75
CA GLU A 138 6.63 -20.99 18.85
C GLU A 138 7.08 -20.15 17.64
N GLU A 139 6.57 -20.45 16.44
CA GLU A 139 6.78 -19.63 15.24
C GLU A 139 6.29 -18.18 15.48
N VAL A 140 5.07 -17.99 15.98
CA VAL A 140 4.56 -16.65 16.31
C VAL A 140 5.34 -15.98 17.46
N LYS A 141 5.83 -16.74 18.45
CA LYS A 141 6.71 -16.19 19.50
C LYS A 141 8.05 -15.73 18.95
N ASN A 142 8.58 -16.40 17.92
CA ASN A 142 9.76 -15.94 17.21
C ASN A 142 9.47 -14.63 16.44
N ASP A 143 8.29 -14.49 15.84
CA ASP A 143 7.88 -13.22 15.19
C ASP A 143 7.90 -12.06 16.20
N ILE A 144 7.35 -12.27 17.41
CA ILE A 144 7.39 -11.28 18.50
C ILE A 144 8.84 -10.94 18.87
N SER A 145 9.72 -11.94 18.98
CA SER A 145 11.14 -11.74 19.27
C SER A 145 11.85 -10.91 18.19
N ILE A 146 11.51 -11.11 16.91
CA ILE A 146 11.99 -10.29 15.80
C ILE A 146 11.45 -8.87 15.93
N MET A 147 10.14 -8.67 16.09
CA MET A 147 9.50 -7.36 16.19
C MET A 147 10.04 -6.52 17.35
N ASN A 148 10.36 -7.14 18.50
CA ASN A 148 10.99 -6.48 19.65
C ASN A 148 12.37 -5.85 19.35
N GLN A 149 12.99 -6.17 18.21
CA GLN A 149 14.28 -5.59 17.80
C GLN A 149 14.11 -4.45 16.78
N LEU A 150 12.88 -4.18 16.35
CA LEU A 150 12.56 -3.27 15.25
C LEU A 150 12.01 -1.94 15.78
N ASN A 151 12.83 -0.91 15.73
CA ASN A 151 12.47 0.47 16.06
C ASN A 151 12.85 1.37 14.88
N HIS A 152 11.94 1.53 13.94
CA HIS A 152 12.15 2.34 12.74
C HIS A 152 10.82 2.93 12.27
N VAL A 153 10.85 4.17 11.79
CA VAL A 153 9.64 4.91 11.41
C VAL A 153 8.87 4.25 10.26
N ASN A 154 9.57 3.63 9.30
CA ASN A 154 8.96 2.89 8.18
C ASN A 154 8.58 1.44 8.51
N LEU A 155 8.67 0.99 9.77
CA LEU A 155 8.32 -0.37 10.18
C LEU A 155 7.22 -0.33 11.25
N ILE A 156 6.20 -1.17 11.11
CA ILE A 156 5.12 -1.26 12.10
C ILE A 156 5.66 -1.66 13.48
N GLN A 157 5.20 -0.99 14.53
CA GLN A 157 5.64 -1.23 15.90
C GLN A 157 4.70 -2.18 16.67
N LEU A 158 5.27 -3.07 17.48
CA LEU A 158 4.53 -3.96 18.39
C LEU A 158 4.26 -3.26 19.72
N TYR A 159 3.04 -3.36 20.23
CA TYR A 159 2.59 -2.71 21.45
C TYR A 159 2.46 -3.69 22.64
N ASP A 160 1.79 -4.84 22.42
CA ASP A 160 1.54 -5.86 23.44
C ASP A 160 1.26 -7.22 22.76
N ALA A 161 1.27 -8.32 23.52
CA ALA A 161 0.98 -9.65 23.00
C ALA A 161 0.26 -10.54 24.02
N PHE A 162 -0.76 -11.24 23.57
CA PHE A 162 -1.61 -12.10 24.42
C PHE A 162 -1.72 -13.50 23.88
N GLU A 163 -1.72 -14.48 24.77
CA GLU A 163 -1.83 -15.89 24.48
C GLU A 163 -3.07 -16.48 25.13
N CYS A 164 -3.94 -17.03 24.29
CA CYS A 164 -5.09 -17.84 24.70
C CYS A 164 -4.87 -19.31 24.26
N LYS A 165 -5.81 -20.17 24.64
CA LYS A 165 -5.74 -21.63 24.36
C LYS A 165 -5.47 -21.92 22.88
N ASN A 166 -6.18 -21.27 21.96
CA ASN A 166 -6.11 -21.57 20.52
C ASN A 166 -5.59 -20.41 19.67
N ASN A 167 -5.25 -19.27 20.28
CA ASN A 167 -4.87 -18.06 19.55
C ASN A 167 -3.72 -17.32 20.23
N LEU A 168 -2.89 -16.65 19.43
CA LEU A 168 -2.01 -15.57 19.85
C LEU A 168 -2.54 -14.26 19.25
N THR A 169 -2.60 -13.20 20.04
CA THR A 169 -3.03 -11.88 19.58
C THR A 169 -1.89 -10.89 19.73
N LEU A 170 -1.50 -10.26 18.63
CA LEU A 170 -0.50 -9.19 18.62
C LEU A 170 -1.23 -7.85 18.58
N ILE A 171 -0.94 -6.98 19.55
CA ILE A 171 -1.41 -5.59 19.56
C ILE A 171 -0.31 -4.74 18.95
N MET A 172 -0.64 -4.00 17.90
CA MET A 172 0.30 -3.27 17.06
C MET A 172 -0.16 -1.84 16.87
N GLU A 173 0.74 -1.00 16.37
CA GLU A 173 0.43 0.31 15.83
C GLU A 173 -0.76 0.25 14.85
N TYR A 174 -1.69 1.19 14.97
CA TYR A 174 -2.77 1.38 14.02
C TYR A 174 -2.34 2.37 12.93
N VAL A 175 -2.51 1.99 11.68
CA VAL A 175 -2.15 2.80 10.51
C VAL A 175 -3.38 2.99 9.63
N ASP A 176 -3.79 4.23 9.41
CA ASP A 176 -5.11 4.56 8.88
C ASP A 176 -5.14 4.71 7.35
N GLY A 177 -3.99 4.99 6.70
CA GLY A 177 -3.95 5.34 5.27
C GLY A 177 -4.12 4.18 4.28
N GLY A 178 -4.35 2.95 4.75
CA GLY A 178 -4.63 1.78 3.91
C GLY A 178 -3.45 1.26 3.09
N GLU A 179 -3.69 0.25 2.23
CA GLU A 179 -2.67 -0.33 1.36
C GLU A 179 -2.17 0.69 0.31
N LEU A 180 -0.85 0.72 0.07
CA LEU A 180 -0.23 1.65 -0.88
C LEU A 180 -0.86 1.58 -2.27
N PHE A 181 -1.06 0.37 -2.79
CA PHE A 181 -1.59 0.21 -4.14
C PHE A 181 -3.07 0.59 -4.24
N ASP A 182 -3.88 0.30 -3.23
CA ASP A 182 -5.26 0.78 -3.19
C ASP A 182 -5.29 2.33 -3.22
N ARG A 183 -4.42 2.99 -2.45
CA ARG A 183 -4.33 4.46 -2.38
C ARG A 183 -3.92 5.09 -3.71
N ILE A 184 -2.84 4.61 -4.36
CA ILE A 184 -2.37 5.23 -5.61
C ILE A 184 -3.32 4.96 -6.78
N THR A 185 -4.19 3.94 -6.67
CA THR A 185 -5.24 3.67 -7.65
C THR A 185 -6.51 4.49 -7.47
N ASP A 186 -6.66 5.26 -6.39
CA ASP A 186 -7.80 6.17 -6.23
C ASP A 186 -7.83 7.19 -7.38
N GLU A 187 -9.00 7.44 -7.97
CA GLU A 187 -9.13 8.32 -9.15
C GLU A 187 -8.61 9.74 -8.89
N ASN A 188 -8.71 10.21 -7.65
CA ASN A 188 -8.26 11.52 -7.20
C ASN A 188 -6.76 11.59 -6.93
N TYR A 189 -6.08 10.44 -6.89
CA TYR A 189 -4.62 10.41 -6.75
C TYR A 189 -3.96 10.66 -8.10
N HIS A 190 -2.99 11.57 -8.13
CA HIS A 190 -2.21 11.87 -9.35
C HIS A 190 -0.80 11.28 -9.19
N LEU A 191 -0.67 9.99 -9.50
CA LEU A 191 0.61 9.29 -9.34
C LEU A 191 1.64 9.78 -10.36
N THR A 192 2.78 10.27 -9.88
CA THR A 192 3.94 10.68 -10.68
C THR A 192 5.14 9.78 -10.44
N GLU A 193 6.18 9.90 -11.27
CA GLU A 193 7.46 9.22 -11.01
C GLU A 193 8.11 9.69 -9.69
N LEU A 194 7.92 10.96 -9.31
CA LEU A 194 8.42 11.47 -8.03
C LEU A 194 7.75 10.74 -6.85
N ASP A 195 6.44 10.49 -6.92
CA ASP A 195 5.75 9.71 -5.90
C ASP A 195 6.34 8.30 -5.79
N ALA A 196 6.58 7.63 -6.94
CA ALA A 196 7.20 6.31 -6.97
C ALA A 196 8.60 6.31 -6.35
N ILE A 197 9.39 7.36 -6.58
CA ILE A 197 10.69 7.58 -5.92
C ILE A 197 10.53 7.68 -4.39
N LEU A 198 9.59 8.49 -3.90
CA LEU A 198 9.36 8.69 -2.47
C LEU A 198 8.93 7.39 -1.76
N PHE A 199 8.06 6.59 -2.39
CA PHE A 199 7.67 5.28 -1.84
C PHE A 199 8.84 4.30 -1.84
N THR A 200 9.54 4.19 -2.97
CA THR A 200 10.63 3.22 -3.12
C THR A 200 11.79 3.54 -2.18
N LYS A 201 12.10 4.83 -1.98
CA LYS A 201 13.11 5.27 -1.03
C LYS A 201 12.79 4.81 0.39
N GLN A 202 11.58 5.05 0.88
CA GLN A 202 11.16 4.61 2.22
C GLN A 202 11.12 3.08 2.36
N ILE A 203 10.74 2.35 1.32
CA ILE A 203 10.83 0.89 1.30
C ILE A 203 12.31 0.46 1.45
N CYS A 204 13.22 1.07 0.68
CA CYS A 204 14.65 0.81 0.80
C CYS A 204 15.21 1.18 2.18
N GLU A 205 14.76 2.26 2.81
CA GLU A 205 15.16 2.65 4.18
C GLU A 205 14.73 1.60 5.21
N GLY A 206 13.48 1.16 5.16
CA GLY A 206 12.97 0.10 6.03
C GLY A 206 13.72 -1.23 5.84
N VAL A 207 13.96 -1.63 4.58
CA VAL A 207 14.71 -2.87 4.27
C VAL A 207 16.18 -2.74 4.67
N HIS A 208 16.80 -1.58 4.46
CA HIS A 208 18.17 -1.33 4.88
C HIS A 208 18.32 -1.47 6.41
N TYR A 209 17.39 -0.92 7.18
CA TYR A 209 17.36 -1.05 8.63
C TYR A 209 17.28 -2.52 9.08
N LEU A 210 16.44 -3.33 8.42
CA LEU A 210 16.33 -4.77 8.69
C LEU A 210 17.64 -5.50 8.39
N HIS A 211 18.24 -5.23 7.23
CA HIS A 211 19.46 -5.89 6.78
C HIS A 211 20.66 -5.55 7.67
N GLN A 212 20.76 -4.31 8.17
CA GLN A 212 21.78 -3.92 9.16
C GLN A 212 21.69 -4.71 10.47
N ARG A 213 20.50 -5.25 10.80
CA ARG A 213 20.26 -6.11 11.97
C ARG A 213 20.28 -7.59 11.64
N TYR A 214 20.74 -7.95 10.44
CA TYR A 214 20.75 -9.32 9.95
C TYR A 214 19.36 -9.96 9.97
N ILE A 215 18.30 -9.19 9.67
CA ILE A 215 16.93 -9.68 9.57
C ILE A 215 16.51 -9.64 8.09
N LEU A 216 15.91 -10.73 7.61
CA LEU A 216 15.27 -10.82 6.30
C LEU A 216 13.77 -10.68 6.46
N HIS A 217 13.09 -9.97 5.56
CA HIS A 217 11.63 -9.84 5.57
C HIS A 217 10.93 -11.03 4.92
N LEU A 218 11.36 -11.42 3.72
CA LEU A 218 10.93 -12.58 2.92
C LEU A 218 9.47 -12.61 2.45
N ASP A 219 8.64 -11.66 2.86
CA ASP A 219 7.26 -11.48 2.37
C ASP A 219 6.99 -10.04 1.90
N LEU A 220 7.94 -9.37 1.26
CA LEU A 220 7.68 -8.03 0.72
C LEU A 220 6.78 -8.13 -0.51
N LYS A 221 5.62 -7.48 -0.42
CA LYS A 221 4.60 -7.40 -1.47
C LYS A 221 3.71 -6.19 -1.22
N PRO A 222 2.91 -5.74 -2.20
CA PRO A 222 2.09 -4.55 -2.07
C PRO A 222 1.13 -4.54 -0.87
N GLU A 223 0.58 -5.71 -0.52
CA GLU A 223 -0.30 -5.90 0.63
C GLU A 223 0.38 -5.60 1.96
N ASN A 224 1.71 -5.70 2.01
CA ASN A 224 2.53 -5.51 3.20
C ASN A 224 3.13 -4.10 3.28
N ILE A 225 2.59 -3.13 2.53
CA ILE A 225 3.02 -1.72 2.56
C ILE A 225 1.78 -0.84 2.76
N LEU A 226 1.68 -0.22 3.93
CA LEU A 226 0.60 0.70 4.26
C LEU A 226 1.06 2.15 4.13
N CYS A 227 0.15 3.02 3.73
CA CYS A 227 0.34 4.46 3.81
C CYS A 227 -0.06 4.95 5.20
N VAL A 228 0.70 5.87 5.78
CA VAL A 228 0.41 6.43 7.11
C VAL A 228 -0.86 7.25 7.09
N ASN A 229 -1.05 8.03 6.03
CA ASN A 229 -2.23 8.86 5.80
C ASN A 229 -2.61 8.83 4.30
N TYR A 230 -3.80 9.32 3.99
CA TYR A 230 -4.32 9.31 2.62
C TYR A 230 -3.66 10.35 1.70
N THR A 231 -3.12 11.44 2.25
CA THR A 231 -2.70 12.62 1.47
C THR A 231 -1.20 12.72 1.21
N GLY A 232 -0.38 12.04 2.01
CA GLY A 232 1.09 12.08 1.95
C GLY A 232 1.69 10.80 1.39
N ASN A 233 3.02 10.81 1.22
CA ASN A 233 3.78 9.70 0.64
C ASN A 233 4.42 8.79 1.69
N GLN A 234 4.05 8.95 2.95
CA GLN A 234 4.66 8.24 4.07
C GLN A 234 4.16 6.80 4.17
N ILE A 235 5.06 5.83 4.27
CA ILE A 235 4.71 4.40 4.33
C ILE A 235 5.26 3.69 5.55
N LYS A 236 4.61 2.59 5.90
CA LYS A 236 5.09 1.58 6.84
C LYS A 236 5.02 0.19 6.21
N ILE A 237 6.11 -0.55 6.33
CA ILE A 237 6.17 -1.98 6.03
C ILE A 237 5.53 -2.72 7.21
N ILE A 238 4.64 -3.65 6.86
CA ILE A 238 3.89 -4.47 7.82
C ILE A 238 4.15 -5.97 7.59
N ASP A 239 3.68 -6.76 8.54
CA ASP A 239 3.69 -8.23 8.53
C ASP A 239 5.08 -8.91 8.47
N PHE A 240 5.61 -9.17 9.66
CA PHE A 240 6.87 -9.89 9.85
C PHE A 240 6.70 -11.40 10.03
N GLY A 241 5.58 -12.00 9.64
CA GLY A 241 5.28 -13.42 9.89
C GLY A 241 6.17 -14.44 9.15
N LEU A 242 6.97 -14.01 8.16
CA LEU A 242 8.04 -14.82 7.56
C LEU A 242 9.44 -14.34 7.93
N ALA A 243 9.53 -13.20 8.61
CA ALA A 243 10.78 -12.54 8.90
C ALA A 243 11.62 -13.38 9.86
N ARG A 244 12.94 -13.31 9.68
CA ARG A 244 13.88 -14.13 10.47
C ARG A 244 15.26 -13.53 10.47
N ARG A 245 16.04 -13.90 11.48
CA ARG A 245 17.48 -13.64 11.45
C ARG A 245 18.11 -14.44 10.32
N TYR A 246 18.94 -13.78 9.52
CA TYR A 246 19.73 -14.39 8.48
C TYR A 246 20.64 -15.46 9.08
N LYS A 247 20.54 -16.67 8.55
CA LYS A 247 21.45 -17.78 8.83
C LYS A 247 21.97 -18.29 7.49
N PRO A 248 23.29 -18.33 7.28
CA PRO A 248 23.85 -18.91 6.07
C PRO A 248 23.34 -20.32 5.84
N ARG A 249 23.04 -20.66 4.57
CA ARG A 249 22.52 -21.98 4.14
C ARG A 249 21.11 -22.31 4.65
N GLU A 250 20.36 -21.33 5.12
CA GLU A 250 18.93 -21.51 5.40
C GLU A 250 18.11 -21.42 4.11
N LYS A 251 17.20 -22.39 3.92
CA LYS A 251 16.25 -22.43 2.81
C LYS A 251 14.88 -21.99 3.30
N LEU A 252 14.11 -21.34 2.43
CA LEU A 252 12.74 -20.96 2.72
C LEU A 252 11.77 -21.83 1.93
N LYS A 253 10.87 -22.53 2.64
CA LYS A 253 9.70 -23.16 2.01
C LYS A 253 8.51 -22.23 2.18
N VAL A 254 7.98 -21.73 1.08
CA VAL A 254 6.74 -20.94 1.05
C VAL A 254 5.65 -21.71 0.31
N ASN A 255 4.43 -21.57 0.80
CA ASN A 255 3.25 -22.01 0.06
C ASN A 255 2.89 -20.88 -0.91
N PHE A 256 2.76 -21.22 -2.19
CA PHE A 256 2.49 -20.27 -3.26
C PHE A 256 1.10 -19.63 -3.07
N GLY A 257 1.07 -18.42 -2.52
CA GLY A 257 -0.14 -17.58 -2.48
C GLY A 257 -0.13 -16.52 -3.57
N THR A 258 1.05 -15.97 -3.86
CA THR A 258 1.27 -14.85 -4.80
C THR A 258 2.69 -15.00 -5.37
N PRO A 259 2.90 -15.94 -6.31
CA PRO A 259 4.25 -16.36 -6.72
C PRO A 259 5.06 -15.24 -7.39
N GLU A 260 4.42 -14.23 -7.98
CA GLU A 260 5.07 -13.16 -8.74
C GLU A 260 6.07 -12.30 -7.93
N PHE A 261 5.95 -12.29 -6.60
CA PHE A 261 6.86 -11.55 -5.71
C PHE A 261 8.02 -12.40 -5.17
N LEU A 262 8.03 -13.71 -5.45
CA LEU A 262 9.07 -14.62 -4.98
C LEU A 262 10.32 -14.50 -5.83
N ALA A 263 11.48 -14.46 -5.18
CA ALA A 263 12.76 -14.47 -5.88
C ALA A 263 13.04 -15.85 -6.51
N PRO A 264 13.83 -15.93 -7.59
CA PRO A 264 14.19 -17.19 -8.27
C PRO A 264 14.76 -18.26 -7.33
N GLU A 265 15.58 -17.86 -6.36
CA GLU A 265 16.14 -18.78 -5.36
C GLU A 265 15.06 -19.36 -4.43
N VAL A 266 13.98 -18.65 -4.16
CA VAL A 266 12.88 -19.14 -3.32
C VAL A 266 12.06 -20.16 -4.10
N VAL A 267 11.75 -19.86 -5.37
CA VAL A 267 11.05 -20.78 -6.27
C VAL A 267 11.85 -22.08 -6.46
N ASN A 268 13.17 -21.97 -6.61
CA ASN A 268 14.08 -23.11 -6.75
C ASN A 268 14.44 -23.82 -5.43
N TYR A 269 13.87 -23.38 -4.30
CA TYR A 269 14.17 -23.93 -2.97
C TYR A 269 15.69 -23.93 -2.64
N ASP A 270 16.35 -22.83 -2.97
CA ASP A 270 17.73 -22.51 -2.66
C ASP A 270 17.84 -21.61 -1.42
N PHE A 271 19.07 -21.27 -1.01
CA PHE A 271 19.35 -20.47 0.16
C PHE A 271 18.91 -19.01 -0.01
N VAL A 272 18.19 -18.51 1.00
CA VAL A 272 17.78 -17.09 1.05
C VAL A 272 18.86 -16.23 1.69
N SER A 273 18.92 -14.97 1.28
CA SER A 273 19.87 -13.97 1.80
C SER A 273 19.33 -12.55 1.59
N PHE A 274 20.09 -11.52 1.95
CA PHE A 274 19.65 -10.12 1.81
C PHE A 274 19.17 -9.74 0.38
N PRO A 275 19.83 -10.18 -0.71
CA PRO A 275 19.34 -9.99 -2.08
C PRO A 275 17.96 -10.60 -2.39
N THR A 276 17.48 -11.53 -1.57
CA THR A 276 16.14 -12.12 -1.74
C THR A 276 15.06 -11.07 -1.51
N ASP A 277 15.18 -10.23 -0.48
CA ASP A 277 14.25 -9.11 -0.25
C ASP A 277 14.35 -8.06 -1.38
N MET A 278 15.55 -7.85 -1.90
CA MET A 278 15.79 -6.85 -2.96
C MET A 278 15.11 -7.19 -4.28
N TRP A 279 14.92 -8.48 -4.58
CA TRP A 279 14.08 -8.90 -5.72
C TRP A 279 12.66 -8.35 -5.60
N SER A 280 12.03 -8.56 -4.44
CA SER A 280 10.68 -8.09 -4.18
C SER A 280 10.57 -6.57 -4.25
N VAL A 281 11.58 -5.83 -3.77
CA VAL A 281 11.67 -4.37 -3.97
C VAL A 281 11.66 -4.01 -5.46
N GLY A 282 12.41 -4.74 -6.29
CA GLY A 282 12.42 -4.57 -7.75
C GLY A 282 11.03 -4.79 -8.37
N VAL A 283 10.33 -5.86 -7.96
CA VAL A 283 8.97 -6.17 -8.45
C VAL A 283 7.98 -5.06 -8.07
N ILE A 284 7.99 -4.63 -6.80
CA ILE A 284 7.12 -3.54 -6.31
C ILE A 284 7.41 -2.24 -7.06
N THR A 285 8.70 -1.93 -7.30
CA THR A 285 9.11 -0.70 -8.01
C THR A 285 8.66 -0.74 -9.47
N TYR A 286 8.83 -1.88 -10.15
CA TYR A 286 8.32 -2.07 -11.51
C TYR A 286 6.81 -1.81 -11.56
N MET A 287 6.05 -2.38 -10.62
CA MET A 287 4.60 -2.19 -10.54
C MET A 287 4.19 -0.75 -10.23
N LEU A 288 4.90 -0.02 -9.37
CA LEU A 288 4.65 1.41 -9.13
C LEU A 288 4.78 2.23 -10.42
N LEU A 289 5.79 1.90 -11.23
CA LEU A 289 6.16 2.62 -12.43
C LEU A 289 5.26 2.30 -13.64
N SER A 290 4.95 1.02 -13.86
CA SER A 290 4.25 0.54 -15.06
C SER A 290 2.81 0.13 -14.81
N GLY A 291 2.49 -0.27 -13.58
CA GLY A 291 1.23 -0.89 -13.19
C GLY A 291 1.02 -2.33 -13.66
N LEU A 292 2.07 -2.93 -14.22
CA LEU A 292 2.11 -4.31 -14.65
C LEU A 292 2.99 -5.11 -13.68
N SER A 293 2.71 -6.41 -13.52
CA SER A 293 3.63 -7.31 -12.82
C SER A 293 4.66 -7.86 -13.81
N PRO A 294 5.97 -7.78 -13.55
CA PRO A 294 7.02 -8.15 -14.51
C PRO A 294 7.07 -9.66 -14.81
N PHE A 295 6.47 -10.50 -13.96
CA PHE A 295 6.54 -11.96 -14.08
C PHE A 295 5.18 -12.65 -14.07
N LEU A 296 4.07 -11.93 -13.98
CA LEU A 296 2.75 -12.55 -13.89
C LEU A 296 2.35 -13.16 -15.24
N GLY A 297 2.27 -14.49 -15.27
CA GLY A 297 1.67 -15.26 -16.37
C GLY A 297 0.19 -15.55 -16.15
N GLU A 298 -0.42 -16.25 -17.10
CA GLU A 298 -1.81 -16.72 -17.01
C GLU A 298 -1.97 -17.81 -15.94
N THR A 299 -0.91 -18.58 -15.70
CA THR A 299 -0.87 -19.65 -14.69
C THR A 299 0.28 -19.47 -13.69
N ASP A 300 0.14 -20.09 -12.52
CA ASP A 300 1.22 -20.10 -11.51
C ASP A 300 2.49 -20.74 -12.07
N THR A 301 2.36 -21.80 -12.89
CA THR A 301 3.48 -22.48 -13.55
C THR A 301 4.21 -21.55 -14.51
N GLU A 302 3.48 -20.80 -15.32
CA GLU A 302 4.05 -19.83 -16.24
C GLU A 302 4.74 -18.68 -15.49
N THR A 303 4.08 -18.17 -14.45
CA THR A 303 4.65 -17.15 -13.55
C THR A 303 5.98 -17.62 -12.96
N MET A 304 6.01 -18.84 -12.40
CA MET A 304 7.23 -19.43 -11.87
C MET A 304 8.32 -19.62 -12.94
N ASN A 305 7.95 -19.99 -14.17
CA ASN A 305 8.89 -20.13 -15.28
C ASN A 305 9.51 -18.77 -15.66
N TYR A 306 8.72 -17.69 -15.70
CA TYR A 306 9.25 -16.35 -15.95
C TYR A 306 10.22 -15.91 -14.85
N ILE A 307 9.89 -16.17 -13.58
CA ILE A 307 10.77 -15.88 -12.45
C ILE A 307 12.09 -16.66 -12.56
N VAL A 308 12.04 -17.99 -12.70
CA VAL A 308 13.23 -18.85 -12.72
C VAL A 308 14.15 -18.54 -13.91
N ASN A 309 13.57 -18.16 -15.04
CA ASN A 309 14.33 -17.75 -16.22
C ASN A 309 14.73 -16.27 -16.20
N CYS A 310 14.24 -15.50 -15.22
CA CYS A 310 14.39 -14.05 -15.17
C CYS A 310 13.95 -13.39 -16.49
N SER A 311 12.82 -13.87 -17.02
CA SER A 311 12.23 -13.43 -18.29
C SER A 311 11.25 -12.30 -18.02
N TRP A 312 11.71 -11.07 -18.21
CA TRP A 312 10.93 -9.84 -18.09
C TRP A 312 11.54 -8.78 -18.99
N ASP A 313 10.76 -7.76 -19.35
CA ASP A 313 11.22 -6.61 -20.12
C ASP A 313 10.50 -5.32 -19.69
N PHE A 314 10.91 -4.20 -20.27
CA PHE A 314 10.21 -2.94 -20.12
C PHE A 314 9.13 -2.84 -21.19
N ASP A 315 7.86 -2.95 -20.78
CA ASP A 315 6.73 -2.76 -21.68
C ASP A 315 6.85 -1.39 -22.37
N ALA A 316 6.80 -1.40 -23.71
CA ALA A 316 7.11 -0.24 -24.52
C ALA A 316 6.13 0.92 -24.28
N GLU A 317 4.86 0.64 -23.98
CA GLU A 317 3.85 1.67 -23.77
C GLU A 317 3.89 2.21 -22.33
N ALA A 318 4.07 1.33 -21.35
CA ALA A 318 4.10 1.69 -19.93
C ALA A 318 5.38 2.45 -19.55
N PHE A 319 6.52 2.13 -20.18
CA PHE A 319 7.82 2.75 -19.89
C PHE A 319 8.25 3.85 -20.87
N GLU A 320 7.40 4.22 -21.83
CA GLU A 320 7.69 5.24 -22.85
C GLU A 320 8.15 6.58 -22.27
N GLN A 321 7.52 7.03 -21.18
CA GLN A 321 7.73 8.36 -20.57
C GLN A 321 8.53 8.33 -19.26
N LEU A 322 9.03 7.15 -18.87
CA LEU A 322 9.79 6.98 -17.64
C LEU A 322 11.27 7.27 -17.85
N SER A 323 11.92 7.80 -16.81
CA SER A 323 13.35 8.12 -16.88
C SER A 323 14.23 6.88 -17.10
N GLU A 324 15.37 7.07 -17.76
CA GLU A 324 16.36 6.00 -17.92
C GLU A 324 16.94 5.58 -16.56
N GLU A 325 17.02 6.51 -15.59
CA GLU A 325 17.42 6.20 -14.22
C GLU A 325 16.42 5.24 -13.52
N ALA A 326 15.13 5.34 -13.82
CA ALA A 326 14.12 4.41 -13.29
C ALA A 326 14.31 2.99 -13.85
N LYS A 327 14.52 2.89 -15.17
CA LYS A 327 14.79 1.62 -15.86
C LYS A 327 16.08 0.99 -15.34
N ASP A 328 17.15 1.77 -15.22
CA ASP A 328 18.43 1.33 -14.66
C ASP A 328 18.29 0.83 -13.21
N PHE A 329 17.55 1.56 -12.36
CA PHE A 329 17.29 1.14 -10.98
C PHE A 329 16.61 -0.23 -10.89
N VAL A 330 15.54 -0.43 -11.67
CA VAL A 330 14.80 -1.71 -11.72
C VAL A 330 15.67 -2.84 -12.25
N SER A 331 16.45 -2.58 -13.31
CA SER A 331 17.34 -3.57 -13.94
C SER A 331 18.41 -4.11 -12.98
N LYS A 332 18.87 -3.30 -12.02
CA LYS A 332 19.86 -3.68 -10.99
C LYS A 332 19.27 -4.50 -9.85
N LEU A 333 17.94 -4.55 -9.73
CA LEU A 333 17.22 -5.33 -8.71
C LEU A 333 16.69 -6.65 -9.28
N LEU A 334 16.14 -6.63 -10.49
CA LEU A 334 15.56 -7.80 -11.15
C LEU A 334 16.63 -8.60 -11.92
N VAL A 335 17.66 -9.03 -11.19
CA VAL A 335 18.77 -9.84 -11.69
C VAL A 335 18.63 -11.28 -11.19
N LYS A 336 18.81 -12.26 -12.08
CA LYS A 336 18.71 -13.69 -11.71
C LYS A 336 19.65 -14.06 -10.57
N GLU A 337 20.94 -13.76 -10.72
CA GLU A 337 21.98 -14.09 -9.76
C GLU A 337 21.93 -13.16 -8.54
N LYS A 338 21.81 -13.74 -7.34
CA LYS A 338 21.74 -13.00 -6.07
C LYS A 338 22.90 -12.02 -5.87
N SER A 339 24.11 -12.40 -6.29
CA SER A 339 25.32 -11.58 -6.16
C SER A 339 25.34 -10.36 -7.08
N GLY A 340 24.53 -10.36 -8.16
CA GLY A 340 24.41 -9.24 -9.08
C GLY A 340 23.35 -8.21 -8.67
N ARG A 341 22.47 -8.55 -7.70
CA ARG A 341 21.45 -7.63 -7.23
C ARG A 341 22.05 -6.57 -6.33
N THR A 342 21.65 -5.32 -6.56
CA THR A 342 22.05 -4.22 -5.69
C THR A 342 21.41 -4.35 -4.30
N SER A 343 22.14 -3.95 -3.26
CA SER A 343 21.67 -3.95 -1.87
C SER A 343 20.82 -2.71 -1.56
N ALA A 344 20.01 -2.75 -0.49
CA ALA A 344 19.24 -1.59 -0.05
C ALA A 344 20.13 -0.35 0.21
N ALA A 345 21.33 -0.54 0.77
CA ALA A 345 22.30 0.54 0.99
C ALA A 345 22.80 1.17 -0.32
N GLN A 346 22.93 0.37 -1.38
CA GLN A 346 23.32 0.84 -2.71
C GLN A 346 22.14 1.50 -3.43
N CYS A 347 20.91 0.96 -3.30
CA CYS A 347 19.69 1.60 -3.80
C CYS A 347 19.54 3.03 -3.27
N LEU A 348 19.72 3.25 -1.97
CA LEU A 348 19.61 4.58 -1.36
C LEU A 348 20.63 5.59 -1.90
N LYS A 349 21.72 5.13 -2.54
CA LYS A 349 22.72 5.97 -3.20
C LYS A 349 22.50 6.09 -4.71
N HIS A 350 21.50 5.41 -5.26
CA HIS A 350 21.22 5.41 -6.69
C HIS A 350 20.69 6.77 -7.14
N GLU A 351 21.11 7.23 -8.32
CA GLU A 351 20.73 8.55 -8.84
C GLU A 351 19.21 8.72 -8.98
N TRP A 352 18.48 7.64 -9.27
CA TRP A 352 17.02 7.65 -9.35
C TRP A 352 16.34 8.07 -8.04
N LEU A 353 16.86 7.65 -6.88
CA LEU A 353 16.28 7.96 -5.56
C LEU A 353 16.79 9.28 -4.96
N ASN A 354 17.68 9.98 -5.65
CA ASN A 354 18.37 11.16 -5.16
C ASN A 354 18.05 12.40 -6.01
N ASP A 355 18.47 13.57 -5.52
CA ASP A 355 18.20 14.88 -6.15
C ASP A 355 16.70 15.18 -6.35
N LEU A 356 15.91 14.99 -5.29
CA LEU A 356 14.46 15.20 -5.29
C LEU A 356 14.03 16.59 -5.83
N PRO A 357 14.71 17.71 -5.53
CA PRO A 357 14.35 19.01 -6.10
C PRO A 357 14.41 19.03 -7.64
N SER A 358 15.40 18.38 -8.24
CA SER A 358 15.48 18.25 -9.70
C SER A 358 14.43 17.29 -10.24
N LYS A 359 14.18 16.17 -9.54
CA LYS A 359 13.14 15.21 -9.94
C LYS A 359 11.74 15.85 -9.90
N ALA A 360 11.42 16.63 -8.86
CA ALA A 360 10.16 17.35 -8.74
C ALA A 360 9.89 18.33 -9.90
N LYS A 361 10.94 18.93 -10.48
CA LYS A 361 10.81 19.81 -11.65
C LYS A 361 10.46 19.03 -12.93
N LYS A 362 10.94 17.79 -13.05
CA LYS A 362 10.81 16.95 -14.26
C LYS A 362 9.58 16.03 -14.21
N SER A 363 9.27 15.45 -13.06
CA SER A 363 8.25 14.41 -12.87
C SER A 363 6.85 14.96 -12.65
N LYS A 364 6.33 15.71 -13.62
CA LYS A 364 4.97 16.30 -13.55
C LYS A 364 3.90 15.43 -14.23
N ALA A 365 4.32 14.49 -15.06
CA ALA A 365 3.42 13.63 -15.82
C ALA A 365 2.76 12.59 -14.91
N ARG A 366 1.46 12.37 -15.12
CA ARG A 366 0.74 11.25 -14.50
C ARG A 366 1.25 9.96 -15.12
N LEU A 367 1.58 8.98 -14.27
CA LEU A 367 1.95 7.66 -14.75
C LEU A 367 0.72 6.91 -15.26
N LYS A 368 0.89 6.20 -16.38
CA LYS A 368 -0.13 5.29 -16.92
C LYS A 368 -0.40 4.10 -15.97
N SER A 369 0.55 3.82 -15.07
CA SER A 369 0.50 2.70 -14.12
C SER A 369 -0.77 2.67 -13.29
N GLN A 370 -1.35 3.83 -12.97
CA GLN A 370 -2.55 3.90 -12.14
C GLN A 370 -3.73 3.09 -12.70
N LEU A 371 -4.00 3.16 -14.01
CA LEU A 371 -5.10 2.43 -14.65
C LEU A 371 -4.82 0.92 -14.72
N LEU A 372 -3.57 0.55 -14.96
CA LEU A 372 -3.14 -0.85 -15.05
C LEU A 372 -3.13 -1.51 -13.66
N LEU A 373 -2.71 -0.77 -12.63
CA LEU A 373 -2.81 -1.21 -11.24
C LEU A 373 -4.28 -1.39 -10.80
N GLN A 374 -5.19 -0.49 -11.16
CA GLN A 374 -6.62 -0.68 -10.88
C GLN A 374 -7.11 -2.03 -11.42
N SER A 375 -6.74 -2.35 -12.66
CA SER A 375 -7.09 -3.62 -13.29
C SER A 375 -6.45 -4.81 -12.56
N TYR A 376 -5.16 -4.73 -12.22
CA TYR A 376 -4.46 -5.77 -11.45
C TYR A 376 -5.12 -6.03 -10.08
N LEU A 377 -5.39 -4.96 -9.30
CA LEU A 377 -6.00 -5.05 -7.98
C LEU A 377 -7.42 -5.61 -8.03
N ALA A 378 -8.21 -5.23 -9.04
CA ALA A 378 -9.55 -5.78 -9.26
C ALA A 378 -9.50 -7.30 -9.50
N HIS A 379 -8.58 -7.76 -10.36
CA HIS A 379 -8.38 -9.20 -10.60
C HIS A 379 -7.92 -9.93 -9.33
N ARG A 380 -7.00 -9.33 -8.55
CA ARG A 380 -6.54 -9.87 -7.27
C ARG A 380 -7.69 -10.03 -6.27
N LYS A 381 -8.48 -8.98 -6.04
CA LYS A 381 -9.65 -8.98 -5.14
C LYS A 381 -10.69 -10.01 -5.60
N TRP A 382 -10.88 -10.19 -6.91
CA TRP A 382 -11.75 -11.21 -7.47
C TRP A 382 -11.27 -12.65 -7.20
N LYS A 383 -9.97 -12.94 -7.39
CA LYS A 383 -9.36 -14.24 -7.05
C LYS A 383 -9.56 -14.58 -5.57
N VAL A 384 -9.31 -13.62 -4.67
CA VAL A 384 -9.52 -13.79 -3.21
C VAL A 384 -10.99 -14.09 -2.90
N ARG A 385 -11.93 -13.34 -3.50
CA ARG A 385 -13.37 -13.56 -3.28
C ARG A 385 -13.85 -14.93 -3.77
N ILE A 386 -13.32 -15.43 -4.89
CA ILE A 386 -13.62 -16.79 -5.36
C ILE A 386 -13.05 -17.83 -4.41
N PHE A 387 -11.81 -17.65 -3.95
CA PHE A 387 -11.19 -18.55 -2.99
C PHE A 387 -12.03 -18.67 -1.71
N LEU A 388 -12.45 -17.53 -1.14
CA LEU A 388 -13.33 -17.48 0.04
C LEU A 388 -14.72 -18.07 -0.22
N ARG A 389 -15.25 -17.99 -1.45
CA ARG A 389 -16.53 -18.62 -1.83
C ARG A 389 -16.43 -20.13 -2.02
N LYS A 390 -15.31 -20.63 -2.55
CA LYS A 390 -15.06 -22.06 -2.77
C LYS A 390 -14.65 -22.77 -1.48
N PHE A 391 -13.99 -22.05 -0.59
CA PHE A 391 -13.60 -22.51 0.74
C PHE A 391 -14.15 -21.54 1.77
N PRO A 392 -15.48 -21.52 2.01
CA PRO A 392 -16.00 -20.78 3.14
C PRO A 392 -15.28 -21.32 4.36
N CYS A 393 -14.57 -20.46 5.10
CA CYS A 393 -14.15 -20.82 6.44
C CYS A 393 -15.43 -21.27 7.15
N SER A 394 -15.52 -22.57 7.43
CA SER A 394 -16.58 -23.13 8.24
C SER A 394 -16.52 -22.42 9.59
N LEU A 395 -17.41 -21.45 9.77
CA LEU A 395 -17.80 -20.91 11.06
C LEU A 395 -18.44 -22.05 11.84
N LEU A 396 -17.70 -22.62 12.80
CA LEU A 396 -18.17 -23.08 14.11
C LEU A 396 -16.98 -23.04 15.09
#